data_AF-A0A401PUT5-F1
#
_entry.id   AF-A0A401PUT5-F1
#
_cell.length_a   1.000
_cell.length_b   1.000
_cell.length_c   1.000
_cell.angle_alpha   90.00
_cell.angle_beta   90.00
_cell.angle_gamma   90.00
#
_symmetry.space_group_name_H-M   'P 1'
#
loop_
_entity.id
_entity.type
_entity.pdbx_description
1 polymer ?
#
loop_
_entity_poly.entity_id
_entity_poly.type
_entity_poly.pdbx_seq_one_letter_code
_entity_poly.pdbx_strand_id
1 'polypeptide(L)'
;MKGFFCTCRNSQWDCEQHVCLINQEMIQNINQGNYGWRASNYSQFWGLTLDEGIRYRLGTRRPSTTVLNMNELNMNMDSNDLLPRYFNAEEKWPGMIHEPMDQGNCAASWAFSTAGKSN
;
A
#
# COMPACT_ATOMS: atom_id res chain seq x y z
N MET A 1 18.24 14.93 -0.81
CA MET A 1 18.10 15.33 0.61
C MET A 1 18.23 16.84 0.75
N LYS A 2 17.21 17.58 0.32
CA LYS A 2 16.93 18.95 0.79
C LYS A 2 15.51 18.85 1.34
N GLY A 3 15.29 18.76 2.66
CA GLY A 3 15.67 19.74 3.66
C GLY A 3 14.37 20.43 4.03
N PHE A 4 13.83 20.09 5.20
CA PHE A 4 12.62 20.66 5.78
C PHE A 4 12.55 22.18 5.55
N PHE A 5 11.37 22.72 5.23
CA PHE A 5 11.21 24.16 5.00
C PHE A 5 11.51 24.90 6.31
N CYS A 6 12.69 25.50 6.39
CA CYS A 6 13.12 26.28 7.55
C CYS A 6 13.03 27.77 7.23
N THR A 7 12.32 28.51 8.07
CA THR A 7 12.27 29.97 8.03
C THR A 7 12.90 30.54 9.30
N CYS A 8 13.72 31.58 9.16
CA CYS A 8 14.26 32.28 10.32
C CYS A 8 13.25 33.34 10.78
N ARG A 9 12.78 33.27 12.03
CA ARG A 9 11.92 34.25 12.68
C ARG A 9 12.51 34.61 14.05
N ASN A 10 12.66 35.91 14.35
CA ASN A 10 13.20 36.39 15.64
C ASN A 10 14.52 35.74 16.07
N SER A 11 15.45 35.58 15.13
CA SER A 11 16.75 34.91 15.35
C SER A 11 16.64 33.43 15.78
N GLN A 12 15.49 32.79 15.54
CA GLN A 12 15.26 31.36 15.72
C GLN A 12 14.87 30.72 14.38
N TRP A 13 15.33 29.48 14.18
CA TRP A 13 14.94 28.67 13.03
C TRP A 13 13.62 27.96 13.32
N ASP A 14 12.61 28.25 12.52
CA ASP A 14 11.33 27.54 12.51
C ASP A 14 11.29 26.61 11.30
N CYS A 15 11.51 25.33 11.54
CA CYS A 15 11.58 24.29 10.52
C CYS A 15 10.30 23.46 10.52
N GLU A 16 9.71 23.26 9.35
CA GLU A 16 8.62 22.31 9.16
C GLU A 16 9.06 20.93 9.65
N GLN A 17 8.31 20.33 10.56
CA GLN A 17 8.68 19.03 11.13
C GLN A 17 8.10 17.85 10.34
N HIS A 18 7.22 18.12 9.38
CA HIS A 18 6.40 17.11 8.73
C HIS A 18 6.81 16.94 7.27
N VAL A 19 7.20 15.73 6.90
CA VAL A 19 7.47 15.39 5.50
C VAL A 19 6.14 15.16 4.78
N CYS A 20 5.91 15.76 3.62
CA CYS A 20 4.73 15.46 2.80
C CYS A 20 4.76 14.01 2.30
N LEU A 21 3.61 13.31 2.32
CA LEU A 21 3.48 11.95 1.81
C LEU A 21 3.78 11.87 0.30
N ILE A 22 3.24 12.82 -0.47
CA ILE A 22 3.58 12.99 -1.88
C ILE A 22 4.75 13.98 -1.99
N ASN A 23 5.90 13.49 -2.42
CA ASN A 23 7.12 14.28 -2.59
C ASN A 23 7.62 14.21 -4.04
N GLN A 24 7.68 15.36 -4.70
CA GLN A 24 8.02 15.46 -6.12
C GLN A 24 9.49 15.08 -6.40
N GLU A 25 10.43 15.46 -5.53
CA GLU A 25 11.86 15.09 -5.65
C GLU A 25 12.00 13.56 -5.58
N MET A 26 11.29 12.91 -4.65
CA MET A 26 11.29 11.46 -4.52
C MET A 26 10.72 10.76 -5.76
N ILE A 27 9.59 11.25 -6.29
CA ILE A 27 9.01 10.73 -7.54
C ILE A 27 10.00 10.85 -8.70
N GLN A 28 10.65 12.00 -8.84
CA GLN A 28 11.64 12.24 -9.89
C GLN A 28 12.85 11.31 -9.75
N ASN A 29 13.37 11.13 -8.54
CA ASN A 29 14.51 10.26 -8.26
C ASN A 29 14.19 8.78 -8.54
N ILE A 30 13.00 8.30 -8.14
CA ILE A 30 12.56 6.94 -8.43
C ILE A 30 12.47 6.71 -9.95
N ASN A 31 11.88 7.67 -10.67
CA ASN A 31 11.65 7.57 -12.10
C ASN A 31 12.93 7.67 -12.96
N GLN A 32 14.09 7.95 -12.36
CA GLN A 32 15.38 7.86 -13.05
C GLN A 32 15.84 6.40 -13.23
N GLY A 33 15.34 5.48 -12.40
CA GLY A 33 15.66 4.06 -12.52
C GLY A 33 14.69 3.30 -13.43
N ASN A 34 15.12 2.13 -13.90
CA ASN A 34 14.29 1.21 -14.67
C ASN A 34 13.91 -0.01 -13.82
N TYR A 35 12.71 0.05 -13.22
CA TYR A 35 12.23 -0.97 -12.28
C TYR A 35 10.98 -1.74 -12.76
N GLY A 36 10.55 -1.52 -14.00
CA GLY A 36 9.29 -2.08 -14.52
C GLY A 36 8.02 -1.41 -14.01
N TRP A 37 8.14 -0.31 -13.24
CA TRP A 37 7.04 0.53 -12.78
C TRP A 37 7.50 2.00 -12.71
N ARG A 38 6.54 2.93 -12.57
CA ARG A 38 6.79 4.38 -12.51
C ARG A 38 6.04 5.00 -11.33
N ALA A 39 6.73 5.83 -10.54
CA ALA A 39 6.12 6.62 -9.48
C ALA A 39 5.31 7.79 -10.05
N SER A 40 4.18 8.09 -9.42
CA SER A 40 3.30 9.20 -9.76
C SER A 40 2.76 9.89 -8.50
N ASN A 41 2.16 11.06 -8.67
CA ASN A 41 1.32 11.67 -7.66
C ASN A 41 -0.12 11.15 -7.76
N TYR A 42 -0.83 11.20 -6.64
CA TYR A 42 -2.19 10.71 -6.49
C TYR A 42 -2.95 11.68 -5.58
N SER A 43 -4.05 12.25 -6.05
CA SER A 43 -4.77 13.33 -5.37
C SER A 43 -5.36 12.90 -4.03
N GLN A 44 -5.73 11.63 -3.87
CA GLN A 44 -6.22 11.07 -2.61
C GLN A 44 -5.19 11.09 -1.46
N PHE A 45 -3.92 11.38 -1.77
CA PHE A 45 -2.82 11.49 -0.81
C PHE A 45 -2.33 12.93 -0.62
N TRP A 46 -2.93 13.91 -1.29
CA TRP A 46 -2.55 15.31 -1.13
C TRP A 46 -2.94 15.85 0.25
N GLY A 47 -2.08 16.68 0.82
CA GLY A 47 -2.27 17.24 2.17
C GLY A 47 -1.92 16.29 3.31
N LEU A 48 -1.65 15.01 3.04
CA LEU A 48 -1.16 14.08 4.06
C LEU A 48 0.36 14.23 4.27
N THR A 49 0.75 14.14 5.53
CA THR A 49 2.14 13.93 5.94
C THR A 49 2.52 12.45 5.84
N LEU A 50 3.81 12.16 5.78
CA LEU A 50 4.34 10.80 5.77
C LEU A 50 3.91 10.02 7.02
N ASP A 51 3.91 10.66 8.19
CA ASP A 51 3.45 10.07 9.46
C ASP A 51 1.96 9.69 9.39
N GLU A 52 1.12 10.57 8.87
CA GLU A 52 -0.31 10.28 8.67
C GLU A 52 -0.52 9.16 7.65
N GLY A 53 0.24 9.15 6.56
CA GLY A 53 0.22 8.07 5.58
C GLY A 53 0.53 6.71 6.21
N ILE A 54 1.60 6.64 6.99
CA ILE A 54 1.98 5.41 7.72
C ILE A 54 0.91 5.04 8.74
N ARG A 55 0.41 6.00 9.52
CA ARG A 55 -0.55 5.75 10.61
C ARG A 55 -1.93 5.30 10.10
N TYR A 56 -2.42 5.89 9.01
CA TYR A 56 -3.81 5.74 8.59
C TYR A 56 -4.02 4.94 7.31
N ARG A 57 -3.04 4.93 6.40
CA ARG A 57 -3.14 4.18 5.13
C ARG A 57 -2.55 2.77 5.23
N LEU A 58 -1.68 2.51 6.21
CA LEU A 58 -1.24 1.16 6.57
C LEU A 58 -2.06 0.63 7.75
N GLY A 59 -2.31 -0.68 7.80
CA GLY A 59 -3.21 -1.26 8.81
C GLY A 59 -2.88 -2.69 9.25
N THR A 60 -2.03 -3.39 8.53
CA THR A 60 -1.65 -4.77 8.85
C THR A 60 -0.62 -4.79 9.97
N ARG A 61 -0.92 -5.58 11.01
CA ARG A 61 -0.01 -5.82 12.14
C ARG A 61 0.66 -7.18 11.98
N ARG A 62 1.82 -7.34 12.62
CA ARG A 62 2.49 -8.64 12.69
C ARG A 62 1.55 -9.66 13.34
N PRO A 63 1.28 -10.80 12.68
CA PRO A 63 0.40 -11.82 13.23
C PRO A 63 1.02 -12.51 14.45
N SER A 64 0.17 -13.14 15.27
CA SER A 64 0.61 -13.90 16.45
C SER A 64 1.39 -15.16 16.06
N THR A 65 2.16 -15.72 16.99
CA THR A 65 2.90 -16.98 16.76
C THR A 65 1.97 -18.12 16.32
N THR A 66 0.74 -18.19 16.84
CA THR A 66 -0.25 -19.20 16.41
C THR A 66 -0.60 -19.08 14.93
N VAL A 67 -0.80 -17.86 14.42
CA VAL A 67 -1.08 -17.61 13.00
C VAL A 67 0.16 -17.87 12.15
N LEU A 68 1.35 -17.52 12.65
CA LEU A 68 2.62 -17.81 11.97
C LEU A 68 2.94 -19.31 11.88
N ASN A 69 2.36 -20.13 12.76
CA ASN A 69 2.51 -21.58 12.77
C ASN A 69 1.38 -22.32 12.02
N MET A 70 0.51 -21.60 11.31
CA MET A 70 -0.48 -22.24 10.44
C MET A 70 0.24 -22.90 9.25
N ASN A 71 -0.14 -24.14 8.95
CA ASN A 71 0.40 -24.85 7.79
C ASN A 71 -0.38 -24.51 6.52
N GLU A 72 0.27 -24.67 5.39
CA GLU A 72 -0.35 -24.62 4.08
C GLU A 72 -1.46 -25.67 3.90
N LEU A 73 -2.34 -25.40 2.94
CA LEU A 73 -3.33 -26.38 2.51
C LEU A 73 -2.66 -27.40 1.59
N ASN A 74 -2.69 -28.67 1.98
CA ASN A 74 -2.25 -29.77 1.12
C ASN A 74 -3.31 -30.05 0.05
N MET A 75 -2.99 -29.70 -1.19
CA MET A 75 -3.82 -30.00 -2.36
C MET A 75 -3.19 -31.16 -3.15
N ASN A 76 -3.99 -32.20 -3.41
CA ASN A 76 -3.60 -33.27 -4.33
C ASN A 76 -3.81 -32.74 -5.75
N MET A 77 -2.76 -32.19 -6.36
CA MET A 77 -2.76 -31.89 -7.80
C MET A 77 -2.34 -33.15 -8.56
N ASP A 78 -3.12 -33.53 -9.57
CA ASP A 78 -2.70 -34.61 -10.47
C ASP A 78 -1.53 -34.11 -11.31
N SER A 79 -0.62 -35.01 -11.71
CA SER A 79 0.55 -34.65 -12.53
C SER A 79 0.19 -34.05 -13.90
N ASN A 80 -1.07 -34.14 -14.31
CA ASN A 80 -1.61 -33.55 -15.54
C ASN A 80 -2.25 -32.18 -15.32
N ASP A 81 -2.38 -31.71 -14.08
CA ASP A 81 -2.95 -30.39 -13.76
C ASP A 81 -1.92 -29.28 -14.07
N LEU A 82 -2.00 -28.77 -15.30
CA LEU A 82 -1.17 -27.66 -15.75
C LEU A 82 -1.80 -26.33 -15.35
N LEU A 83 -1.11 -25.56 -14.51
CA LEU A 83 -1.50 -24.19 -14.21
C LEU A 83 -1.39 -23.31 -15.46
N PRO A 84 -2.36 -22.41 -15.69
CA PRO A 84 -2.34 -21.56 -16.87
C PRO A 84 -1.23 -20.51 -16.75
N ARG A 85 -0.67 -20.09 -17.90
CA ARG A 85 0.35 -19.03 -17.95
C ARG A 85 -0.19 -17.64 -17.56
N TYR A 86 -1.50 -17.45 -17.65
CA TYR A 86 -2.22 -16.24 -17.27
C TYR A 86 -3.46 -16.63 -16.51
N PHE A 87 -3.77 -15.91 -15.43
CA PHE A 87 -4.95 -16.13 -14.63
C PHE A 87 -5.47 -14.80 -14.09
N ASN A 88 -6.77 -14.57 -14.27
CA ASN A 88 -7.50 -13.46 -13.69
C ASN A 88 -8.76 -14.00 -12.98
N ALA A 89 -8.89 -13.74 -11.69
CA ALA A 89 -10.01 -14.24 -10.89
C ALA A 89 -11.35 -13.60 -11.29
N GLU A 90 -11.33 -12.35 -11.74
CA GLU A 90 -12.53 -11.63 -12.20
C GLU A 90 -13.10 -12.27 -13.48
N GLU A 91 -12.24 -12.64 -14.42
CA GLU A 91 -12.64 -13.36 -15.63
C GLU A 91 -13.10 -14.79 -15.32
N LYS A 92 -12.45 -15.46 -14.36
CA LYS A 92 -12.77 -16.84 -14.00
C LYS A 92 -14.09 -16.96 -13.24
N TRP A 93 -14.38 -15.99 -12.37
CA TRP A 93 -15.58 -15.95 -11.54
C TRP A 93 -16.25 -14.56 -11.60
N PRO A 94 -16.90 -14.23 -12.72
CA PRO A 94 -17.54 -12.93 -12.90
C PRO A 94 -18.57 -12.65 -11.80
N GLY A 95 -18.53 -11.45 -11.22
CA GLY A 95 -19.43 -11.00 -10.15
C GLY A 95 -19.10 -11.51 -8.74
N MET A 96 -18.13 -12.43 -8.58
CA MET A 96 -17.70 -12.93 -7.27
C MET A 96 -16.55 -12.14 -6.64
N ILE A 97 -15.99 -11.19 -7.39
CA ILE A 97 -14.94 -10.26 -6.93
C ILE A 97 -15.56 -8.87 -6.81
N HIS A 98 -15.42 -8.26 -5.63
CA HIS A 98 -15.93 -6.91 -5.38
C HIS A 98 -14.93 -5.89 -5.90
N GLU A 99 -15.44 -4.72 -6.33
CA GLU A 99 -14.62 -3.58 -6.76
C GLU A 99 -13.61 -3.13 -5.69
N PRO A 100 -12.52 -2.46 -6.07
CA PRO A 100 -11.61 -1.86 -5.10
C PRO A 100 -12.32 -0.89 -4.15
N MET A 101 -12.21 -1.13 -2.84
CA MET A 101 -12.81 -0.27 -1.81
C MET A 101 -11.79 0.70 -1.19
N ASP A 102 -12.27 1.84 -0.67
CA ASP A 102 -11.46 2.79 0.08
C ASP A 102 -11.59 2.57 1.59
N GLN A 103 -10.48 2.19 2.24
CA GLN A 103 -10.40 2.06 3.70
C GLN A 103 -10.40 3.42 4.45
N GLY A 104 -10.29 4.53 3.72
CA GLY A 104 -10.15 5.87 4.29
C GLY A 104 -8.90 6.03 5.15
N ASN A 105 -8.96 6.95 6.11
CA ASN A 105 -7.90 7.19 7.10
C ASN A 105 -8.12 6.35 8.38
N CYS A 106 -8.32 5.04 8.22
CA CYS A 106 -8.75 4.16 9.33
C CYS A 106 -7.73 3.09 9.75
N ALA A 107 -6.65 2.88 8.98
CA ALA A 107 -5.71 1.77 9.20
C ALA A 107 -6.40 0.38 9.16
N ALA A 108 -7.41 0.25 8.31
CA ALA A 108 -8.29 -0.92 8.28
C ALA A 108 -7.94 -1.96 7.19
N SER A 109 -6.79 -1.83 6.52
CA SER A 109 -6.41 -2.71 5.41
C SER A 109 -6.51 -4.21 5.74
N TRP A 110 -6.20 -4.59 6.98
CA TRP A 110 -6.30 -5.97 7.47
C TRP A 110 -7.74 -6.52 7.44
N ALA A 111 -8.74 -5.68 7.74
CA ALA A 111 -10.14 -6.07 7.77
C ALA A 111 -10.69 -6.17 6.34
N PHE A 112 -10.34 -5.20 5.49
CA PHE A 112 -10.75 -5.16 4.09
C PHE A 112 -10.20 -6.37 3.31
N SER A 113 -8.94 -6.75 3.52
CA SER A 113 -8.36 -7.92 2.86
C SER A 113 -8.93 -9.24 3.37
N THR A 114 -9.36 -9.31 4.63
CA THR A 114 -9.94 -10.52 5.23
C THR A 114 -11.41 -10.71 4.84
N ALA A 115 -12.18 -9.62 4.81
CA ALA A 115 -13.60 -9.64 4.49
C ALA A 115 -13.90 -9.55 2.98
N GLY A 116 -12.89 -9.28 2.15
CA GLY A 116 -13.03 -9.07 0.71
C GLY A 116 -13.47 -10.32 -0.04
N LYS A 117 -14.78 -10.61 0.00
CA LYS A 117 -15.51 -11.52 -0.90
C LYS A 117 -16.86 -10.89 -1.25
N SER A 118 -17.29 -11.01 -2.50
CA SER A 118 -18.67 -10.67 -2.89
C SER A 118 -19.62 -11.71 -2.33
N ASN A 119 -20.79 -11.28 -1.85
CA ASN A 119 -21.91 -12.17 -1.53
C ASN A 119 -22.55 -12.74 -2.80
#